data_AF-T1AFL9-F1
#
_entry.id   AF-T1AFL9-F1
#
_cell.length_a   1.000
_cell.length_b   1.000
_cell.length_c   1.000
_cell.angle_alpha   90.00
_cell.angle_beta   90.00
_cell.angle_gamma   90.00
#
_symmetry.space_group_name_H-M   'P 1'
#
loop_
_entity.id
_entity.type
_entity.pdbx_description
1 polymer ?
#
loop_
_entity_poly.entity_id
_entity_poly.type
_entity_poly.pdbx_seq_one_letter_code
_entity_poly.pdbx_strand_id
1 'polypeptide(L)'
;AWPGLAHIAFGDLFLADVRAWRVALLGDLGWRGEFPLWGADTATLARSFIAAGHQAVLTCVDTTQLDASFSGRVFDVDLLAALPAA
;
A
#
# COMPACT_ATOMS: atom_id res chain seq x y z
N ALA A 1 -20.67 2.02 22.18
CA ALA A 1 -19.30 1.47 22.26
C ALA A 1 -19.28 0.11 21.56
N TRP A 2 -18.18 -0.25 20.91
CA TRP A 2 -18.02 -1.52 20.17
C TRP A 2 -17.05 -2.44 20.93
N PRO A 3 -17.51 -3.12 22.00
CA PRO A 3 -16.61 -3.78 22.97
C PRO A 3 -15.78 -4.94 22.41
N GLY A 4 -16.07 -5.42 21.19
CA GLY A 4 -15.30 -6.47 20.51
C GLY A 4 -14.33 -5.97 19.45
N LEU A 5 -14.33 -4.67 19.12
CA LEU A 5 -13.37 -4.10 18.16
C LEU A 5 -12.15 -3.57 18.91
N ALA A 6 -11.01 -4.20 18.68
CA ALA A 6 -9.72 -3.81 19.25
C ALA A 6 -8.56 -3.94 18.24
N HIS A 7 -8.85 -4.18 16.96
CA HIS A 7 -7.84 -4.35 15.91
C HIS A 7 -8.09 -3.41 14.74
N ILE A 8 -7.02 -2.84 14.18
CA ILE A 8 -7.04 -2.08 12.92
C ILE A 8 -5.96 -2.64 12.01
N ALA A 9 -6.33 -3.00 10.78
CA ALA A 9 -5.37 -3.40 9.75
C ALA A 9 -4.93 -2.18 8.92
N PHE A 10 -3.62 -2.07 8.67
CA PHE A 10 -3.02 -1.06 7.81
C PHE A 10 -2.33 -1.72 6.61
N GLY A 11 -2.45 -1.08 5.44
CA GLY A 11 -1.80 -1.50 4.19
C GLY A 11 -0.38 -0.97 4.03
N ASP A 12 0.26 -0.50 5.10
CA ASP A 12 1.60 0.12 5.04
C ASP A 12 2.66 -0.92 4.62
N LEU A 13 3.55 -0.54 3.70
CA LEU A 13 4.61 -1.41 3.18
C LEU A 13 5.96 -1.21 3.90
N PHE A 14 6.46 0.04 3.98
CA PHE A 14 7.86 0.31 4.41
C PHE A 14 8.07 1.53 5.33
N LEU A 15 7.08 2.39 5.56
CA LEU A 15 7.27 3.65 6.29
C LEU A 15 7.39 3.42 7.81
N ALA A 16 8.60 3.07 8.28
CA ALA A 16 8.85 2.60 9.66
C ALA A 16 8.36 3.57 10.73
N ASP A 17 8.62 4.86 10.54
CA ASP A 17 8.23 5.90 11.49
C ASP A 17 6.71 6.04 11.58
N VAL A 18 6.01 5.95 10.43
CA VAL A 18 4.54 5.99 10.38
C VAL A 18 3.96 4.77 11.11
N ARG A 19 4.52 3.58 10.89
CA ARG A 19 4.10 2.36 11.60
C ARG A 19 4.32 2.48 13.11
N ALA A 20 5.49 2.96 13.54
CA ALA A 20 5.81 3.14 14.95
C ALA A 20 4.83 4.12 15.62
N TRP A 21 4.54 5.24 14.96
CA TRP A 21 3.54 6.20 15.41
C TRP A 21 2.14 5.59 15.54
N ARG A 22 1.68 4.82 14.54
CA ARG A 22 0.38 4.11 14.60
C ARG A 22 0.30 3.12 15.75
N VAL A 23 1.37 2.37 16.01
CA VAL A 23 1.44 1.40 17.12
C VAL A 23 1.32 2.11 18.47
N ALA A 24 2.04 3.23 18.67
CA ALA A 24 1.93 4.01 19.89
C ALA A 24 0.52 4.58 20.08
N LEU A 25 -0.05 5.22 19.05
CA LEU A 25 -1.40 5.77 19.08
C LEU A 25 -2.47 4.73 19.44
N LEU A 26 -2.38 3.53 18.87
CA LEU A 26 -3.34 2.47 19.17
C LEU A 26 -3.12 1.86 20.56
N GLY A 27 -1.86 1.75 21.01
CA GLY A 27 -1.52 1.31 22.35
C GLY A 27 -2.19 2.16 23.44
N ASP A 28 -2.18 3.48 23.28
CA ASP A 28 -2.82 4.43 24.21
C ASP A 28 -4.35 4.24 24.31
N LEU A 29 -4.96 3.65 23.27
CA LEU A 29 -6.39 3.37 23.21
C LEU A 29 -6.73 1.94 23.64
N GLY A 30 -5.73 1.09 23.91
CA GLY A 30 -5.91 -0.34 24.15
C GLY A 30 -6.21 -1.15 22.88
N TRP A 31 -5.88 -0.62 21.70
CA TRP A 31 -6.08 -1.24 20.40
C TRP A 31 -4.76 -1.80 19.83
N ARG A 32 -4.88 -2.73 18.89
CA ARG A 32 -3.76 -3.37 18.19
C ARG A 32 -3.77 -3.01 16.71
N GLY A 33 -2.61 -2.58 16.20
CA GLY A 33 -2.39 -2.42 14.77
C GLY A 33 -1.88 -3.71 14.13
N GLU A 34 -2.52 -4.15 13.05
CA GLU A 34 -2.06 -5.25 12.19
C GLU A 34 -1.46 -4.66 10.90
N PHE A 35 -0.35 -5.22 10.42
CA PHE A 35 0.36 -4.74 9.24
C PHE A 35 0.67 -5.90 8.27
N PRO A 36 -0.34 -6.48 7.61
CA PRO A 36 -0.19 -7.75 6.88
C PRO A 36 0.75 -7.67 5.67
N LEU A 37 0.93 -6.47 5.11
CA LEU A 37 1.75 -6.24 3.92
C LEU A 37 3.16 -5.75 4.25
N TRP A 38 3.49 -5.58 5.53
CA TRP A 38 4.76 -4.98 5.94
C TRP A 38 5.97 -5.76 5.41
N GLY A 39 6.86 -5.08 4.70
CA GLY A 39 8.07 -5.69 4.14
C GLY A 39 7.82 -6.62 2.95
N ALA A 40 6.60 -6.69 2.40
CA ALA A 40 6.30 -7.52 1.24
C ALA A 40 7.04 -7.04 -0.01
N ASP A 41 7.44 -7.99 -0.86
CA ASP A 41 7.99 -7.69 -2.19
C ASP A 41 6.92 -7.00 -3.07
N THR A 42 7.18 -5.75 -3.48
CA THR A 42 6.18 -4.93 -4.18
C THR A 42 5.85 -5.48 -5.55
N ALA A 43 6.82 -6.08 -6.24
CA ALA A 43 6.62 -6.66 -7.56
C ALA A 43 5.65 -7.86 -7.50
N THR A 44 5.85 -8.76 -6.54
CA THR A 44 4.98 -9.91 -6.30
C THR A 44 3.60 -9.46 -5.81
N LEU A 45 3.56 -8.50 -4.88
CA LEU A 45 2.30 -7.95 -4.38
C LEU A 45 1.47 -7.32 -5.50
N ALA A 46 2.06 -6.48 -6.34
CA ALA A 46 1.39 -5.84 -7.47
C ALA A 46 0.79 -6.86 -8.44
N ARG A 47 1.55 -7.91 -8.79
CA ARG A 47 1.04 -9.01 -9.64
C ARG A 47 -0.10 -9.77 -8.97
N SER A 48 0.00 -10.04 -7.67
CA SER A 48 -1.07 -10.72 -6.93
C SER A 48 -2.35 -9.88 -6.86
N PHE A 49 -2.23 -8.56 -6.72
CA PHE A 49 -3.35 -7.63 -6.70
C PHE A 49 -4.13 -7.68 -8.02
N ILE A 50 -3.41 -7.64 -9.14
CA ILE A 50 -4.00 -7.76 -10.48
C ILE A 50 -4.63 -9.15 -10.67
N ALA A 51 -3.92 -10.21 -10.29
CA ALA A 51 -4.40 -11.60 -10.44
C ALA A 51 -5.67 -11.88 -9.60
N ALA A 52 -5.83 -11.20 -8.47
CA ALA A 52 -7.04 -11.25 -7.65
C ALA A 52 -8.23 -10.49 -8.26
N GLY A 53 -8.06 -9.82 -9.40
CA GLY A 53 -9.11 -9.09 -10.10
C GLY A 53 -9.37 -7.68 -9.55
N HIS A 54 -8.46 -7.15 -8.73
CA HIS A 54 -8.58 -5.79 -8.24
C HIS A 54 -8.33 -4.77 -9.36
N GLN A 55 -9.02 -3.63 -9.28
CA GLN A 55 -8.92 -2.55 -10.26
C GLN A 55 -8.47 -1.26 -9.57
N ALA A 56 -7.46 -0.62 -10.14
CA ALA A 56 -6.96 0.67 -9.67
C ALA A 56 -6.49 1.51 -10.87
N VAL A 57 -6.40 2.83 -10.66
CA VAL A 57 -5.94 3.82 -11.64
C VAL A 57 -4.93 4.73 -10.94
N LEU A 58 -3.85 5.07 -11.63
CA LEU A 58 -2.87 6.02 -11.14
C LEU A 58 -3.49 7.42 -11.18
N THR A 59 -3.72 8.03 -10.02
CA THR A 59 -4.30 9.38 -9.95
C THR A 59 -3.26 10.49 -10.00
N CYS A 60 -2.04 10.19 -9.55
CA CYS A 60 -0.90 11.09 -9.60
C CYS A 60 0.40 10.28 -9.66
N VAL A 61 1.45 10.90 -10.17
CA VAL A 61 2.80 10.33 -10.22
C VAL A 61 3.81 11.40 -9.80
N ASP A 62 4.92 10.97 -9.21
CA ASP A 62 6.08 11.83 -9.02
C ASP A 62 6.83 11.95 -10.36
N THR A 63 6.77 13.13 -10.97
CA THR A 63 7.35 13.37 -12.30
C THR A 63 8.88 13.38 -12.32
N THR A 64 9.52 13.30 -11.14
CA THR A 64 10.97 13.12 -11.05
C THR A 64 11.39 11.66 -11.24
N GLN A 65 10.44 10.72 -11.12
CA GLN A 65 10.67 9.28 -11.22
C GLN A 65 9.96 8.64 -12.42
N LEU A 66 8.78 9.15 -12.81
CA LEU A 66 7.97 8.64 -13.90
C LEU A 66 7.52 9.77 -14.83
N ASP A 67 7.35 9.49 -16.11
CA ASP A 67 6.79 10.47 -17.04
C ASP A 67 5.31 10.80 -16.68
N ALA A 68 4.88 12.04 -16.92
CA ALA A 68 3.53 12.49 -16.60
C ALA A 68 2.42 11.67 -17.31
N SER A 69 2.73 11.05 -18.46
CA SER A 69 1.83 10.15 -19.19
C SER A 69 1.43 8.88 -18.42
N PHE A 70 2.11 8.56 -17.31
CA PHE A 70 1.69 7.46 -16.44
C PHE A 70 0.44 7.80 -15.61
N SER A 71 0.19 9.09 -15.35
CA SER A 71 -1.02 9.50 -14.65
C SER A 71 -2.26 9.20 -15.50
N GLY A 72 -3.31 8.67 -14.87
CA GLY A 72 -4.54 8.21 -15.51
C GLY A 72 -4.48 6.81 -16.09
N ARG A 73 -3.31 6.13 -16.10
CA ARG A 73 -3.21 4.74 -16.54
C ARG A 73 -3.84 3.78 -15.53
N VAL A 74 -4.40 2.68 -16.03
CA VAL A 74 -4.87 1.56 -15.22
C VAL A 74 -3.67 0.84 -14.59
N PHE A 75 -3.82 0.38 -13.36
CA PHE A 75 -2.84 -0.47 -12.69
C PHE A 75 -2.99 -1.92 -13.17
N ASP A 76 -2.31 -2.25 -14.27
CA ASP A 76 -2.36 -3.56 -14.93
C ASP A 76 -0.95 -4.08 -15.28
N VAL A 77 -0.89 -5.23 -15.95
CA VAL A 77 0.37 -5.88 -16.32
C VAL A 77 1.19 -5.00 -17.28
N ASP A 78 0.53 -4.27 -18.18
CA ASP A 78 1.19 -3.40 -19.15
C ASP A 78 1.77 -2.15 -18.49
N LEU A 79 1.14 -1.64 -17.44
CA LEU A 79 1.73 -0.62 -16.58
C LEU A 79 2.97 -1.17 -15.89
N LEU A 80 2.88 -2.34 -15.23
CA LEU A 80 4.00 -2.91 -14.49
C LEU A 80 5.21 -3.19 -15.41
N ALA A 81 4.97 -3.63 -16.64
CA ALA A 81 6.03 -3.86 -17.62
C ALA A 81 6.67 -2.55 -18.14
N ALA A 82 5.94 -1.44 -18.09
CA ALA A 82 6.42 -0.13 -18.53
C ALA A 82 7.17 0.65 -17.44
N LEU A 83 7.15 0.19 -16.18
CA LEU A 83 7.89 0.84 -15.10
C LEU A 83 9.40 0.74 -15.34
N PRO A 84 10.18 1.77 -15.00
CA PRO A 84 11.64 1.70 -15.00
C PRO A 84 12.14 0.59 -14.08
N ALA A 85 13.32 0.03 -14.40
CA ALA A 85 14.02 -0.85 -13.47
C ALA A 85 14.40 -0.09 -12.19
N ALA A 86 14.29 -0.77 -11.05
CA ALA A 86 14.67 -0.25 -9.74
C ALA A 86 16.19 -0.12 -9.57
#